data_AF-A0AAP0P7E2-F1
#
_entry.id   AF-A0AAP0P7E2-F1
#
_cell.length_a   1.000
_cell.length_b   1.000
_cell.length_c   1.000
_cell.angle_alpha   90.00
_cell.angle_beta   90.00
_cell.angle_gamma   90.00
#
_symmetry.space_group_name_H-M   'P 1'
#
loop_
_entity.id
_entity.type
_entity.pdbx_description
1 polymer ?
#
loop_
_entity_poly.entity_id
_entity_poly.type
_entity_poly.pdbx_seq_one_letter_code
_entity_poly.pdbx_strand_id
1 'polypeptide(L)'
;MADQPDSSGGGTKDAHQRLDEMSQLVSLHGQQLEEILRLLRAQTVLVGPVVTEEVRVQTEVVPPTPIDDMSSTHIDTSIRATAEARQAREFMRHHPEKFHGGTDLEAAEKFMRSHEKIHDVLATPAHMQPSISSALLFGEADIWWRTTVASKGKPKDWAEFKERFERKYIPPTVRNLKRTEFQNIRQRSDESMMRYMDRYLRLMEYAGGAANSTPTDRRIILCMGYSTRLVR
;
A
#
# COMPACT_ATOMS: atom_id res chain seq x y z
N MET A 1 -11.12 69.40 -21.50
CA MET A 1 -11.15 69.95 -20.13
C MET A 1 -12.47 69.51 -19.51
N ALA A 2 -12.39 68.88 -18.34
CA ALA A 2 -13.48 68.32 -17.51
C ALA A 2 -14.20 67.08 -18.07
N ASP A 3 -14.60 66.07 -17.30
CA ASP A 3 -14.22 65.51 -16.00
C ASP A 3 -15.10 64.24 -15.90
N GLN A 4 -14.56 63.06 -15.54
CA GLN A 4 -15.38 61.91 -15.16
C GLN A 4 -15.15 61.68 -13.65
N PRO A 5 -16.19 61.63 -12.81
CA PRO A 5 -15.99 61.29 -11.41
C PRO A 5 -15.82 59.78 -11.24
N ASP A 6 -14.80 59.45 -10.45
CA ASP A 6 -14.49 58.14 -9.89
C ASP A 6 -15.71 57.46 -9.23
N SER A 7 -16.00 56.25 -9.67
CA SER A 7 -16.80 55.28 -8.92
C SER A 7 -15.87 54.24 -8.30
N SER A 8 -15.09 54.66 -7.30
CA SER A 8 -14.21 53.78 -6.51
C SER A 8 -14.54 53.90 -5.01
N GLY A 9 -15.63 53.24 -4.60
CA GLY A 9 -16.07 53.20 -3.20
C GLY A 9 -16.64 51.86 -2.72
N GLY A 10 -16.75 50.86 -3.61
CA GLY A 10 -17.40 49.58 -3.29
C GLY A 10 -16.45 48.46 -2.82
N GLY A 11 -15.16 48.53 -3.13
CA GLY A 11 -14.26 47.37 -2.94
C GLY A 11 -13.74 47.14 -1.51
N THR A 12 -13.69 48.17 -0.68
CA THR A 12 -13.07 48.08 0.66
C THR A 12 -14.02 47.53 1.72
N LYS A 13 -15.31 47.91 1.68
CA LYS A 13 -16.34 47.38 2.59
C LYS A 13 -16.53 45.88 2.42
N ASP A 14 -16.48 45.42 1.19
CA ASP A 14 -16.63 44.01 0.82
C ASP A 14 -15.47 43.15 1.37
N ALA A 15 -14.24 43.68 1.32
CA ALA A 15 -13.08 43.00 1.87
C ALA A 15 -13.11 42.91 3.41
N HIS A 16 -13.58 43.96 4.10
CA HIS A 16 -13.70 43.96 5.57
C HIS A 16 -14.76 42.97 6.03
N GLN A 17 -15.91 42.95 5.34
CA GLN A 17 -16.97 42.00 5.62
C GLN A 17 -16.53 40.55 5.42
N ARG A 18 -15.76 40.26 4.37
CA ARG A 18 -15.18 38.93 4.14
C ARG A 18 -14.17 38.52 5.21
N LEU A 19 -13.40 39.47 5.76
CA LEU A 19 -12.46 39.21 6.84
C LEU A 19 -13.20 38.90 8.15
N ASP A 20 -14.30 39.61 8.43
CA ASP A 20 -15.16 39.36 9.57
C ASP A 20 -15.85 37.99 9.48
N GLU A 21 -16.35 37.61 8.29
CA GLU A 21 -16.91 36.28 8.04
C GLU A 21 -15.87 35.17 8.23
N MET A 22 -14.63 35.36 7.76
CA MET A 22 -13.54 34.41 7.99
C MET A 22 -13.18 34.31 9.47
N SER A 23 -13.16 35.42 10.19
CA SER A 23 -12.92 35.45 11.64
C SER A 23 -14.01 34.71 12.41
N GLN A 24 -15.27 34.91 12.05
CA GLN A 24 -16.41 34.19 12.62
C GLN A 24 -16.33 32.69 12.34
N LEU A 25 -15.96 32.28 11.11
CA LEU A 25 -15.77 30.87 10.76
C LEU A 25 -14.63 30.22 11.53
N VAL A 26 -13.49 30.89 11.69
CA VAL A 26 -12.36 30.38 12.47
C VAL A 26 -12.74 30.24 13.94
N SER A 27 -13.47 31.22 14.50
CA SER A 27 -13.97 31.16 15.87
C SER A 27 -14.94 29.99 16.08
N LEU A 28 -15.87 29.80 15.14
CA LEU A 28 -16.83 28.70 15.16
C LEU A 28 -16.11 27.33 15.10
N HIS A 29 -15.13 27.20 14.20
CA HIS A 29 -14.35 25.97 14.08
C HIS A 29 -13.54 25.69 15.35
N GLY A 30 -12.99 26.73 15.99
CA GLY A 30 -12.33 26.63 17.28
C GLY A 30 -13.28 26.14 18.39
N GLN A 31 -14.50 26.66 18.44
CA GLN A 31 -15.52 26.22 19.39
C GLN A 31 -15.95 24.76 19.15
N GLN A 32 -16.09 24.34 17.89
CA GLN A 32 -16.39 22.94 17.55
C GLN A 32 -15.27 21.98 17.99
N LEU A 33 -14.00 22.41 17.86
CA LEU A 33 -12.86 21.60 18.28
C LEU A 33 -12.81 21.43 19.81
N GLU A 34 -13.05 22.50 20.56
CA GLU A 34 -13.08 22.46 22.02
C GLU A 34 -14.23 21.57 22.53
N GLU A 35 -15.38 21.55 21.84
CA GLU A 35 -16.50 20.68 22.22
C GLU A 35 -16.21 19.20 21.93
N ILE A 36 -15.58 18.89 20.80
CA ILE A 36 -15.11 17.52 20.50
C ILE A 36 -14.10 17.07 21.57
N LEU A 37 -13.15 17.93 21.93
CA LEU A 37 -12.16 17.63 22.97
C LEU A 37 -12.80 17.48 24.34
N ARG A 38 -13.83 18.27 24.67
CA ARG A 38 -14.62 18.14 25.90
C ARG A 38 -15.34 16.79 25.96
N LEU A 39 -15.98 16.37 24.87
CA LEU A 39 -16.67 15.08 24.79
C LEU A 39 -15.69 13.91 24.94
N LEU A 40 -14.52 13.98 24.32
CA LEU A 40 -13.46 12.97 24.48
C LEU A 40 -12.95 12.88 25.94
N ARG A 41 -12.77 14.03 26.61
CA ARG A 41 -12.39 14.07 28.03
C ARG A 41 -13.48 13.48 28.92
N ALA A 42 -14.76 13.74 28.66
CA ALA A 42 -15.87 13.15 29.41
C ALA A 42 -15.96 11.62 29.26
N GLN A 43 -15.62 11.09 28.07
CA GLN A 43 -15.59 9.65 27.81
C GLN A 43 -14.43 8.93 28.53
N THR A 44 -13.40 9.67 28.96
CA THR A 44 -12.24 9.11 29.69
C THR A 44 -12.57 8.82 31.17
N VAL A 45 -13.69 9.33 31.71
CA VAL A 45 -14.09 9.13 33.12
C VAL A 45 -14.97 7.89 33.32
N LEU A 46 -15.58 7.34 32.26
CA LEU A 46 -16.47 6.16 32.35
C LEU A 46 -15.76 4.81 32.17
N VAL A 47 -14.46 4.80 31.88
CA VAL A 47 -13.63 3.58 31.86
C VAL A 47 -12.64 3.66 33.02
N GLY A 48 -13.15 3.59 34.24
CA GLY A 48 -12.32 3.33 35.43
C GLY A 48 -11.72 1.92 35.37
N PRO A 49 -10.63 1.65 36.12
CA PRO A 49 -10.08 0.31 36.22
C PRO A 49 -11.15 -0.61 36.80
N VAL A 50 -11.43 -1.74 36.15
CA VAL A 50 -12.16 -2.85 36.76
C VAL A 50 -11.34 -3.30 37.97
N VAL A 51 -11.74 -2.81 39.13
CA VAL A 51 -11.23 -3.24 40.42
C VAL A 51 -11.76 -4.66 40.64
N THR A 52 -10.82 -5.57 40.84
CA THR A 52 -11.01 -6.93 41.36
C THR A 52 -11.89 -6.90 42.61
N GLU A 53 -13.07 -7.50 42.53
CA GLU A 53 -13.91 -7.77 43.69
C GLU A 53 -13.59 -9.18 44.20
N GLU A 54 -12.76 -9.26 45.25
CA GLU A 54 -12.55 -10.47 46.04
C GLU A 54 -13.58 -10.52 47.18
N VAL A 55 -14.33 -11.63 47.20
CA VAL A 55 -14.77 -12.38 48.38
C VAL A 55 -15.79 -11.72 49.33
N ARG A 56 -17.06 -12.14 49.17
CA ARG A 56 -17.96 -12.38 50.30
C ARG A 56 -18.33 -13.86 50.35
N VAL A 57 -17.85 -14.53 51.40
CA VAL A 57 -18.07 -15.93 51.72
C VAL A 57 -19.57 -16.22 51.89
N GLN A 58 -20.11 -17.12 51.07
CA GLN A 58 -21.21 -18.00 51.45
C GLN A 58 -20.85 -19.42 51.03
N THR A 59 -20.74 -20.27 52.03
CA THR A 59 -20.45 -21.69 52.00
C THR A 59 -21.61 -22.45 51.34
N GLU A 60 -21.38 -23.03 50.17
CA GLU A 60 -22.18 -24.14 49.67
C GLU A 60 -21.26 -25.20 49.04
N VAL A 61 -21.37 -26.43 49.53
CA VAL A 61 -20.52 -27.57 49.21
C VAL A 61 -20.92 -28.12 47.84
N VAL A 62 -20.13 -27.82 46.80
CA VAL A 62 -20.31 -28.34 45.43
C VAL A 62 -19.07 -29.15 45.04
N PRO A 63 -19.20 -30.38 44.48
CA PRO A 63 -18.08 -31.31 44.26
C PRO A 63 -17.08 -30.79 43.21
N PRO A 64 -15.80 -31.19 43.26
CA PRO A 64 -14.77 -30.63 42.39
C PRO A 64 -14.96 -31.15 40.95
N THR A 65 -15.33 -30.27 40.02
CA THR A 65 -15.14 -30.50 38.59
C THR A 65 -13.73 -30.06 38.15
N PRO A 66 -13.14 -30.73 37.15
CA PRO A 66 -11.76 -30.49 36.71
C PRO A 66 -11.51 -29.04 36.26
N ILE A 67 -10.35 -28.51 36.64
CA ILE A 67 -9.85 -27.20 36.25
C ILE A 67 -9.32 -27.32 34.81
N ASP A 68 -10.12 -26.96 33.81
CA ASP A 68 -9.63 -26.75 32.44
C ASP A 68 -9.36 -25.25 32.19
N ASP A 69 -8.06 -24.94 32.24
CA ASP A 69 -7.31 -24.08 31.33
C ASP A 69 -8.03 -22.89 30.65
N MET A 70 -8.24 -21.79 31.37
CA MET A 70 -8.71 -20.51 30.82
C MET A 70 -7.65 -19.38 30.83
N SER A 71 -6.41 -19.68 31.20
CA SER A 71 -5.33 -18.67 31.27
C SER A 71 -4.41 -18.67 30.03
N SER A 72 -4.46 -19.70 29.19
CA SER A 72 -3.51 -19.88 28.09
C SER A 72 -3.89 -19.11 26.81
N THR A 73 -5.19 -18.91 26.55
CA THR A 73 -5.69 -18.36 25.27
C THR A 73 -5.56 -16.84 25.13
N HIS A 74 -5.67 -16.08 26.23
CA HIS A 74 -5.56 -14.61 26.20
C HIS A 74 -4.11 -14.14 26.03
N ILE A 75 -3.16 -14.85 26.64
CA ILE A 75 -1.73 -14.54 26.56
C ILE A 75 -1.20 -14.84 25.15
N ASP A 76 -1.54 -15.99 24.57
CA ASP A 76 -1.11 -16.39 23.22
C ASP A 76 -1.63 -15.44 22.13
N THR A 77 -2.89 -14.99 22.26
CA THR A 77 -3.47 -14.01 21.33
C THR A 77 -2.75 -12.66 21.40
N SER A 78 -2.41 -12.20 22.61
CA SER A 78 -1.66 -10.95 22.82
C SER A 78 -0.23 -11.06 22.26
N ILE A 79 0.46 -12.18 22.49
CA ILE A 79 1.81 -12.42 21.96
C ILE A 79 1.78 -12.45 20.42
N ARG A 80 0.83 -13.19 19.82
CA ARG A 80 0.67 -13.24 18.36
C ARG A 80 0.41 -11.86 17.76
N ALA A 81 -0.53 -11.10 18.32
CA ALA A 81 -0.85 -9.76 17.82
C ALA A 81 0.37 -8.81 17.89
N THR A 82 1.19 -8.91 18.93
CA THR A 82 2.42 -8.12 19.05
C THR A 82 3.51 -8.55 18.06
N ALA A 83 3.62 -9.85 17.77
CA ALA A 83 4.54 -10.38 16.75
C ALA A 83 4.12 -9.96 15.34
N GLU A 84 2.82 -10.01 15.03
CA GLU A 84 2.27 -9.55 13.76
C GLU A 84 2.53 -8.05 13.54
N ALA A 85 2.29 -7.23 14.58
CA ALA A 85 2.59 -5.80 14.54
C ALA A 85 4.08 -5.50 14.40
N ARG A 86 4.97 -6.34 14.95
CA ARG A 86 6.42 -6.24 14.73
C ARG A 86 6.76 -6.53 13.28
N GLN A 87 6.21 -7.60 12.70
CA GLN A 87 6.47 -7.97 11.30
C GLN A 87 6.02 -6.87 10.33
N ALA A 88 4.82 -6.31 10.54
CA ALA A 88 4.30 -5.22 9.72
C ALA A 88 5.18 -3.95 9.84
N ARG A 89 5.64 -3.62 11.06
CA ARG A 89 6.57 -2.49 11.27
C ARG A 89 7.90 -2.70 10.54
N GLU A 90 8.46 -3.91 10.62
CA GLU A 90 9.71 -4.22 9.93
C GLU A 90 9.54 -4.13 8.42
N PHE A 91 8.44 -4.65 7.87
CA PHE A 91 8.10 -4.50 6.46
C PHE A 91 8.09 -3.04 6.02
N MET A 92 7.48 -2.15 6.81
CA MET A 92 7.44 -0.72 6.52
C MET A 92 8.80 -0.02 6.56
N ARG A 93 9.77 -0.53 7.35
CA ARG A 93 11.15 0.02 7.39
C ARG A 93 11.90 -0.17 6.08
N HIS A 94 11.49 -1.12 5.24
CA HIS A 94 12.07 -1.31 3.90
C HIS A 94 11.51 -0.37 2.84
N HIS A 95 10.63 0.57 3.22
CA HIS A 95 9.99 1.52 2.31
C HIS A 95 9.33 0.81 1.12
N PRO A 96 8.36 -0.09 1.38
CA PRO A 96 7.65 -0.79 0.33
C PRO A 96 6.94 0.20 -0.59
N GLU A 97 6.83 -0.18 -1.86
CA GLU A 97 6.19 0.64 -2.87
C GLU A 97 4.70 0.79 -2.58
N LYS A 98 4.14 1.96 -2.90
CA LYS A 98 2.70 2.22 -2.76
C LYS A 98 2.06 2.17 -4.12
N PHE A 99 0.83 1.65 -4.21
CA PHE A 99 0.13 1.58 -5.49
C PHE A 99 -1.26 2.21 -5.41
N HIS A 100 -1.51 3.19 -6.27
CA HIS A 100 -2.76 3.97 -6.24
C HIS A 100 -3.81 3.47 -7.25
N GLY A 101 -3.48 2.46 -8.05
CA GLY A 101 -4.30 1.98 -9.17
C GLY A 101 -3.93 2.62 -10.50
N GLY A 102 -4.85 2.59 -11.46
CA GLY A 102 -4.64 3.07 -12.84
C GLY A 102 -4.08 2.02 -13.80
N THR A 103 -3.61 2.51 -14.95
CA THR A 103 -3.13 1.68 -16.08
C THR A 103 -1.60 1.64 -16.20
N ASP A 104 -0.87 2.21 -15.23
CA ASP A 104 0.59 2.17 -15.24
C ASP A 104 1.08 0.77 -14.84
N LEU A 105 1.44 -0.01 -15.85
CA LEU A 105 1.98 -1.34 -15.68
C LEU A 105 3.30 -1.32 -14.90
N GLU A 106 4.18 -0.33 -15.13
CA GLU A 106 5.49 -0.30 -14.49
C GLU A 106 5.34 -0.09 -12.98
N ALA A 107 4.45 0.81 -12.57
CA ALA A 107 4.11 1.00 -11.16
C ALA A 107 3.52 -0.28 -10.53
N ALA A 108 2.63 -0.98 -11.25
CA ALA A 108 2.01 -2.21 -10.76
C ALA A 108 3.04 -3.36 -10.60
N GLU A 109 3.94 -3.54 -11.56
CA GLU A 109 5.03 -4.51 -11.46
C GLU A 109 6.02 -4.14 -10.36
N LYS A 110 6.39 -2.86 -10.26
CA LYS A 110 7.33 -2.36 -9.24
C LYS A 110 6.77 -2.62 -7.85
N PHE A 111 5.47 -2.39 -7.65
CA PHE A 111 4.76 -2.75 -6.44
C PHE A 111 4.90 -4.25 -6.13
N MET A 112 4.55 -5.12 -7.06
CA MET A 112 4.63 -6.57 -6.88
C MET A 112 6.05 -7.04 -6.56
N ARG A 113 7.05 -6.67 -7.38
CA ARG A 113 8.45 -7.09 -7.21
C ARG A 113 9.04 -6.60 -5.88
N SER A 114 8.73 -5.37 -5.47
CA SER A 114 9.19 -4.81 -4.19
C SER A 114 8.63 -5.61 -3.02
N HIS A 115 7.33 -5.88 -3.03
CA HIS A 115 6.65 -6.61 -1.96
C HIS A 115 7.12 -8.07 -1.85
N GLU A 116 7.29 -8.76 -2.98
CA GLU A 116 7.84 -10.13 -3.00
C GLU A 116 9.22 -10.18 -2.39
N LYS A 117 10.10 -9.27 -2.80
CA LYS A 117 11.46 -9.20 -2.28
C LYS A 117 11.49 -8.93 -0.77
N ILE A 118 10.67 -8.00 -0.28
CA ILE A 118 10.64 -7.68 1.15
C ILE A 118 10.05 -8.84 1.95
N HIS A 119 8.97 -9.47 1.46
CA HIS A 119 8.39 -10.64 2.11
C HIS A 119 9.38 -11.81 2.22
N ASP A 120 10.17 -12.04 1.18
CA ASP A 120 11.24 -13.04 1.15
C ASP A 120 12.36 -12.71 2.15
N VAL A 121 12.90 -11.49 2.11
CA VAL A 121 13.96 -11.02 3.02
C VAL A 121 13.53 -11.11 4.49
N LEU A 122 12.28 -10.78 4.79
CA LEU A 122 11.74 -10.80 6.16
C LEU A 122 11.14 -12.14 6.57
N ALA A 123 11.17 -13.17 5.70
CA ALA A 123 10.52 -14.46 5.91
C ALA A 123 9.09 -14.31 6.45
N THR A 124 8.31 -13.40 5.84
CA THR A 124 6.98 -13.05 6.35
C THR A 124 6.03 -14.26 6.26
N PRO A 125 5.28 -14.60 7.33
CA PRO A 125 4.34 -15.72 7.28
C PRO A 125 3.30 -15.56 6.16
N ALA A 126 3.05 -16.61 5.39
CA ALA A 126 2.21 -16.57 4.18
C ALA A 126 0.81 -15.96 4.41
N HIS A 127 0.19 -16.24 5.56
CA HIS A 127 -1.13 -15.72 5.92
C HIS A 127 -1.13 -14.19 6.19
N MET A 128 0.01 -13.61 6.54
CA MET A 128 0.15 -12.18 6.81
C MET A 128 0.44 -11.36 5.55
N GLN A 129 1.13 -11.96 4.56
CA GLN A 129 1.64 -11.24 3.39
C GLN A 129 0.55 -10.45 2.65
N PRO A 130 -0.65 -11.01 2.37
CA PRO A 130 -1.70 -10.26 1.70
C PRO A 130 -2.22 -9.08 2.52
N SER A 131 -2.31 -9.23 3.84
CA SER A 131 -2.81 -8.17 4.72
C SER A 131 -1.83 -7.00 4.77
N ILE A 132 -0.54 -7.29 4.94
CA ILE A 132 0.52 -6.26 4.97
C ILE A 132 0.58 -5.53 3.61
N SER A 133 0.57 -6.27 2.51
CA SER A 133 0.67 -5.68 1.17
C SER A 133 -0.56 -4.89 0.77
N SER A 134 -1.76 -5.39 1.07
CA SER A 134 -2.99 -4.68 0.73
C SER A 134 -3.17 -3.34 1.46
N ALA A 135 -2.55 -3.17 2.63
CA ALA A 135 -2.54 -1.90 3.35
C ALA A 135 -1.79 -0.78 2.61
N LEU A 136 -1.02 -1.12 1.57
CA LEU A 136 -0.27 -0.18 0.72
C LEU A 136 -0.92 0.03 -0.65
N LEU A 137 -2.13 -0.48 -0.84
CA LEU A 137 -3.02 -0.07 -1.91
C LEU A 137 -3.74 1.21 -1.47
N PHE A 138 -3.80 2.18 -2.37
CA PHE A 138 -4.43 3.47 -2.17
C PHE A 138 -5.32 3.80 -3.36
N GLY A 139 -6.12 4.87 -3.25
CA GLY A 139 -6.93 5.38 -4.36
C GLY A 139 -7.86 4.33 -4.98
N GLU A 140 -7.80 4.19 -6.31
CA GLU A 140 -8.61 3.21 -7.04
C GLU A 140 -8.28 1.77 -6.61
N ALA A 141 -7.01 1.47 -6.32
CA ALA A 141 -6.60 0.13 -5.95
C ALA A 141 -7.15 -0.33 -4.62
N ASP A 142 -7.22 0.56 -3.62
CA ASP A 142 -7.85 0.24 -2.34
C ASP A 142 -9.36 -0.03 -2.51
N ILE A 143 -10.07 0.81 -3.26
CA ILE A 143 -11.51 0.64 -3.52
C ILE A 143 -11.78 -0.70 -4.21
N TRP A 144 -11.00 -1.02 -5.23
CA TRP A 144 -11.09 -2.29 -5.93
C TRP A 144 -10.78 -3.48 -5.00
N TRP A 145 -9.75 -3.37 -4.17
CA TRP A 145 -9.34 -4.44 -3.27
C TRP A 145 -10.41 -4.74 -2.22
N ARG A 146 -10.96 -3.70 -1.58
CA ARG A 146 -12.08 -3.84 -0.63
C ARG A 146 -13.29 -4.52 -1.25
N THR A 147 -13.66 -4.14 -2.47
CA THR A 147 -14.77 -4.77 -3.21
C THR A 147 -14.48 -6.23 -3.55
N THR A 148 -13.23 -6.54 -3.92
CA THR A 148 -12.79 -7.90 -4.25
C THR A 148 -12.79 -8.80 -3.00
N VAL A 149 -12.35 -8.29 -1.85
CA VAL A 149 -12.38 -9.03 -0.58
C VAL A 149 -13.82 -9.23 -0.09
N ALA A 150 -14.70 -8.25 -0.24
CA ALA A 150 -16.11 -8.39 0.12
C ALA A 150 -16.84 -9.47 -0.71
N SER A 151 -16.47 -9.61 -1.99
CA SER A 151 -17.11 -10.57 -2.90
C SER A 151 -16.47 -11.96 -2.91
N LYS A 152 -15.15 -12.06 -2.76
CA LYS A 152 -14.37 -13.31 -2.90
C LYS A 152 -13.67 -13.76 -1.61
N GLY A 153 -13.90 -13.06 -0.50
CA GLY A 153 -13.18 -13.27 0.76
C GLY A 153 -11.73 -12.78 0.71
N LYS A 154 -11.07 -12.81 1.87
CA LYS A 154 -9.63 -12.52 1.99
C LYS A 154 -8.82 -13.64 1.31
N PRO A 155 -7.74 -13.31 0.57
CA PRO A 155 -6.84 -14.32 0.02
C PRO A 155 -6.18 -15.12 1.16
N LYS A 156 -5.97 -16.42 0.93
CA LYS A 156 -5.38 -17.34 1.91
C LYS A 156 -3.87 -17.15 2.06
N ASP A 157 -3.23 -16.83 0.95
CA ASP A 157 -1.79 -16.68 0.84
C ASP A 157 -1.43 -15.60 -0.19
N TRP A 158 -0.13 -15.41 -0.37
CA TRP A 158 0.42 -14.46 -1.32
C TRP A 158 0.14 -14.81 -2.78
N ALA A 159 0.12 -16.09 -3.13
CA ALA A 159 -0.11 -16.53 -4.50
C ALA A 159 -1.51 -16.12 -4.97
N GLU A 160 -2.53 -16.29 -4.11
CA GLU A 160 -3.89 -15.85 -4.40
C GLU A 160 -4.01 -14.32 -4.47
N PHE A 161 -3.31 -13.58 -3.60
CA PHE A 161 -3.24 -12.12 -3.69
C PHE A 161 -2.65 -11.67 -5.03
N LYS A 162 -1.50 -12.24 -5.41
CA LYS A 162 -0.79 -11.96 -6.66
C LYS A 162 -1.65 -12.25 -7.87
N GLU A 163 -2.31 -13.41 -7.92
CA GLU A 163 -3.20 -13.78 -9.02
C GLU A 163 -4.33 -12.76 -9.20
N ARG A 164 -4.99 -12.37 -8.09
CA ARG A 164 -6.07 -11.38 -8.12
C ARG A 164 -5.58 -10.01 -8.60
N PHE A 165 -4.41 -9.57 -8.10
CA PHE A 165 -3.78 -8.30 -8.46
C PHE A 165 -3.39 -8.27 -9.94
N GLU A 166 -2.64 -9.28 -10.39
CA GLU A 166 -2.20 -9.39 -11.77
C GLU A 166 -3.38 -9.49 -12.74
N ARG A 167 -4.45 -10.20 -12.40
CA ARG A 167 -5.63 -10.27 -13.28
C ARG A 167 -6.27 -8.89 -13.49
N LYS A 168 -6.23 -8.00 -12.50
CA LYS A 168 -6.80 -6.65 -12.57
C LYS A 168 -5.86 -5.66 -13.26
N TYR A 169 -4.58 -5.63 -12.87
CA TYR A 169 -3.64 -4.59 -13.30
C TYR A 169 -2.64 -5.04 -14.38
N ILE A 170 -2.41 -6.34 -14.52
CA ILE A 170 -1.49 -6.95 -15.51
C ILE A 170 -2.25 -7.99 -16.36
N PRO A 171 -3.35 -7.60 -17.03
CA PRO A 171 -4.16 -8.55 -17.79
C PRO A 171 -3.37 -9.13 -18.97
N PRO A 172 -3.77 -10.30 -19.50
CA PRO A 172 -3.08 -10.94 -20.62
C PRO A 172 -2.84 -10.03 -21.83
N THR A 173 -3.78 -9.13 -22.13
CA THR A 173 -3.65 -8.14 -23.21
C THR A 173 -2.43 -7.24 -23.02
N VAL A 174 -2.17 -6.77 -21.79
CA VAL A 174 -1.02 -5.92 -21.47
C VAL A 174 0.28 -6.73 -21.54
N ARG A 175 0.28 -7.97 -21.05
CA ARG A 175 1.45 -8.87 -21.21
C ARG A 175 1.77 -9.15 -22.68
N ASN A 176 0.72 -9.35 -23.50
CA ASN A 176 0.87 -9.57 -24.93
C ASN A 176 1.45 -8.32 -25.63
N LEU A 177 0.98 -7.13 -25.26
CA LEU A 177 1.55 -5.87 -25.76
C LEU A 177 3.04 -5.76 -25.43
N LYS A 178 3.44 -6.08 -24.18
CA LYS A 178 4.85 -6.09 -23.77
C LYS A 178 5.69 -7.12 -24.52
N ARG A 179 5.13 -8.30 -24.81
CA ARG A 179 5.78 -9.29 -25.66
C ARG A 179 6.01 -8.79 -27.08
N THR A 180 5.00 -8.14 -27.68
CA THR A 180 5.13 -7.53 -29.00
C THR A 180 6.16 -6.38 -28.98
N GLU A 181 6.21 -5.59 -27.90
CA GLU A 181 7.24 -4.56 -27.71
C GLU A 181 8.64 -5.18 -27.68
N PHE A 182 8.83 -6.29 -26.97
CA PHE A 182 10.09 -7.03 -26.94
C PHE A 182 10.49 -7.57 -28.32
N GLN A 183 9.55 -8.19 -29.06
CA GLN A 183 9.81 -8.74 -30.39
C GLN A 183 10.29 -7.68 -31.39
N ASN A 184 9.83 -6.44 -31.23
CA ASN A 184 10.18 -5.32 -32.09
C ASN A 184 11.25 -4.42 -31.46
N ILE A 185 11.92 -4.87 -30.40
CA ILE A 185 12.88 -4.04 -29.69
C ILE A 185 14.10 -3.75 -30.58
N ARG A 186 14.41 -2.46 -30.72
CA ARG A 186 15.60 -1.95 -31.40
C ARG A 186 16.09 -0.72 -30.66
N GLN A 187 17.41 -0.51 -30.66
CA GLN A 187 17.99 0.72 -30.13
C GLN A 187 17.49 1.92 -30.96
N ARG A 188 16.93 2.93 -30.30
CA ARG A 188 16.52 4.18 -30.98
C ARG A 188 17.76 5.03 -31.31
N SER A 189 17.67 5.88 -32.31
CA SER A 189 18.80 6.72 -32.76
C SER A 189 19.30 7.70 -31.69
N ASP A 190 18.41 8.11 -30.78
CA ASP A 190 18.64 9.04 -29.67
C ASP A 190 18.86 8.33 -28.31
N GLU A 191 18.87 7.00 -28.29
CA GLU A 191 18.96 6.19 -27.07
C GLU A 191 20.40 5.67 -26.84
N SER A 192 20.95 5.92 -25.65
CA SER A 192 22.25 5.35 -25.28
C SER A 192 22.17 3.82 -25.15
N MET A 193 23.29 3.13 -25.36
CA MET A 193 23.36 1.67 -25.22
C MET A 193 22.83 1.21 -23.85
N MET A 194 23.19 1.92 -22.77
CA MET A 194 22.77 1.58 -21.42
C MET A 194 21.24 1.67 -21.23
N ARG A 195 20.60 2.71 -21.80
CA ARG A 195 19.13 2.84 -21.73
C ARG A 195 18.42 1.77 -22.57
N TYR A 196 18.98 1.46 -23.73
CA TYR A 196 18.49 0.36 -24.56
C TYR A 196 18.59 -0.98 -23.82
N MET A 197 19.70 -1.25 -23.15
CA MET A 197 19.89 -2.46 -22.35
C MET A 197 18.91 -2.56 -21.18
N ASP A 198 18.70 -1.46 -20.45
CA ASP A 198 17.70 -1.42 -19.37
C ASP A 198 16.31 -1.76 -19.91
N ARG A 199 15.91 -1.17 -21.05
CA ARG A 199 14.64 -1.48 -21.71
C ARG A 199 14.57 -2.94 -22.19
N TYR A 200 15.66 -3.48 -22.73
CA TYR A 200 15.75 -4.87 -23.16
C TYR A 200 15.55 -5.84 -21.98
N LEU A 201 16.28 -5.63 -20.89
CA LEU A 201 16.19 -6.46 -19.68
C LEU A 201 14.81 -6.37 -19.01
N ARG A 202 14.16 -5.21 -19.03
CA ARG A 202 12.78 -5.10 -18.52
C ARG A 202 11.78 -5.89 -19.36
N LEU A 203 11.91 -5.82 -20.68
CA LEU A 203 10.99 -6.48 -21.60
C LEU A 203 11.25 -7.99 -21.74
N MET A 204 12.45 -8.48 -21.41
CA MET A 204 12.79 -9.90 -21.49
C MET A 204 11.91 -10.77 -20.58
N GLU A 205 11.42 -10.22 -19.45
CA GLU A 205 10.52 -10.91 -18.52
C GLU A 205 9.22 -11.35 -19.22
N TYR A 206 8.79 -10.59 -20.24
CA TYR A 206 7.58 -10.83 -21.02
C TYR A 206 7.75 -11.77 -22.22
N ALA A 207 9.01 -12.11 -22.55
CA ALA A 207 9.34 -12.95 -23.68
C ALA A 207 8.89 -14.41 -23.51
N GLY A 208 8.54 -14.83 -22.29
CA GLY A 208 7.92 -16.12 -21.99
C GLY A 208 8.76 -17.31 -22.45
N GLY A 209 9.74 -17.74 -21.64
CA GLY A 209 10.56 -18.92 -21.95
C GLY A 209 11.43 -18.81 -23.21
N ALA A 210 11.30 -17.76 -24.02
CA ALA A 210 12.20 -17.43 -25.12
C ALA A 210 13.54 -16.84 -24.62
N ALA A 211 14.02 -17.29 -23.45
CA ALA A 211 15.42 -17.11 -23.02
C ALA A 211 16.41 -17.80 -24.00
N ASN A 212 15.88 -18.50 -25.00
CA ASN A 212 16.58 -19.12 -26.12
C ASN A 212 16.67 -18.18 -27.33
N SER A 213 16.02 -17.01 -27.34
CA SER A 213 16.25 -16.01 -28.37
C SER A 213 17.60 -15.38 -28.07
N THR A 214 18.66 -15.90 -28.71
CA THR A 214 19.95 -15.24 -28.77
C THR A 214 19.71 -13.77 -29.12
N PRO A 215 20.30 -12.80 -28.40
CA PRO A 215 20.14 -11.40 -28.74
C PRO A 215 20.51 -11.21 -30.21
N THR A 216 19.52 -10.99 -31.07
CA THR A 216 19.78 -10.88 -32.52
C THR A 216 20.54 -9.60 -32.83
N ASP A 217 20.40 -8.61 -31.93
CA ASP A 217 21.17 -7.40 -31.96
C ASP A 217 22.61 -7.66 -31.51
N ARG A 218 23.52 -7.63 -32.49
CA ARG A 218 24.98 -7.80 -32.32
C ARG A 218 25.55 -6.87 -31.25
N ARG A 219 24.94 -5.70 -31.02
CA ARG A 219 25.33 -4.77 -29.95
C ARG A 219 25.07 -5.33 -28.57
N ILE A 220 23.97 -6.07 -28.40
CA ILE A 220 23.63 -6.73 -27.14
C ILE A 220 24.62 -7.85 -26.83
N ILE A 221 24.96 -8.66 -27.84
CA ILE A 221 25.95 -9.72 -27.73
C ILE A 221 27.30 -9.18 -27.24
N LEU A 222 27.77 -8.08 -27.84
CA LEU A 222 29.06 -7.46 -27.51
C LEU A 222 29.06 -6.87 -26.09
N CYS A 223 27.98 -6.23 -25.68
CA CYS A 223 27.87 -5.66 -24.34
C CYS A 223 27.65 -6.69 -23.22
N MET A 224 27.01 -7.83 -23.52
CA MET A 224 26.87 -8.94 -22.56
C MET A 224 28.13 -9.81 -22.43
N GLY A 225 29.25 -9.41 -23.06
CA GLY A 225 30.53 -10.09 -22.86
C GLY A 225 30.62 -11.47 -23.50
N TYR A 226 29.79 -11.78 -24.51
CA TYR A 226 30.12 -12.84 -25.45
C TYR A 226 31.24 -12.31 -26.37
N SER A 227 32.43 -12.21 -25.76
CA SER A 227 33.69 -12.27 -26.47
C SER A 227 33.55 -13.45 -27.42
N THR A 228 33.39 -13.16 -28.71
CA THR A 228 33.64 -14.12 -29.77
C THR A 228 34.85 -14.92 -29.34
N ARG A 229 34.70 -16.23 -29.21
CA ARG A 229 35.81 -17.16 -29.10
C ARG A 229 36.74 -16.87 -30.27
N LEU A 230 37.71 -15.99 -30.05
CA LEU A 230 39.04 -16.12 -30.58
C LEU A 230 39.66 -17.30 -29.82
N VAL A 231 39.17 -18.49 -30.11
CA VAL A 231 39.96 -19.70 -29.91
C VAL A 231 40.55 -19.96 -31.29
N ARG A 232 41.74 -19.40 -31.47
CA ARG A 232 42.70 -19.89 -32.46
C ARG A 232 43.22 -21.25 -31.99
#